data_AF-K9WWS6-F1
#
_entry.id   AF-K9WWS6-F1
#
_cell.length_a   1.000
_cell.length_b   1.000
_cell.length_c   1.000
_cell.angle_alpha   90.00
_cell.angle_beta   90.00
_cell.angle_gamma   90.00
#
_symmetry.space_group_name_H-M   'P 1'
#
loop_
_entity.id
_entity.type
_entity.pdbx_description
1 polymer ?
#
loop_
_entity_poly.entity_id
_entity_poly.type
_entity_poly.pdbx_seq_one_letter_code
_entity_poly.pdbx_strand_id
1 'polypeptide(L)'
;MKAAIIASLTLLSLTAPAFAATTNQYKFKGESASASFSQYDGCNSTYVNVYAFDNVTKEAPGAPTSQKEAYLYYSNYNYCTGVGSYGDGSSKDATFTIGNSLQSASLSGTFTLYDYSTAVNKTAAVNLSWAGTGDTFRGNSHSHYQGPGYQSKYRSVGAYRDASVTGTVYVDGINLIANLPSFGSLSSNSGGSLTITKN
;
A
#
# COMPACT_ATOMS: atom_id res chain seq x y z
N MET A 1 -68.41 -52.91 -18.20
CA MET A 1 -67.85 -51.60 -18.60
C MET A 1 -66.73 -51.26 -17.63
N LYS A 2 -65.46 -51.24 -18.07
CA LYS A 2 -64.30 -50.86 -17.26
C LYS A 2 -63.80 -49.51 -17.79
N ALA A 3 -63.93 -48.45 -16.99
CA ALA A 3 -63.41 -47.14 -17.31
C ALA A 3 -61.93 -47.08 -16.90
N ALA A 4 -61.05 -46.81 -17.87
CA ALA A 4 -59.63 -46.57 -17.62
C ALA A 4 -59.43 -45.06 -17.41
N ILE A 5 -58.98 -44.68 -16.21
CA ILE A 5 -58.58 -43.31 -15.89
C ILE A 5 -57.10 -43.18 -16.26
N ILE A 6 -56.81 -42.42 -17.31
CA ILE A 6 -55.44 -42.04 -17.70
C ILE A 6 -55.09 -40.78 -16.92
N ALA A 7 -54.22 -40.91 -15.92
CA ALA A 7 -53.68 -39.77 -15.18
C ALA A 7 -52.46 -39.21 -15.93
N SER A 8 -52.63 -38.06 -16.57
CA SER A 8 -51.57 -37.32 -17.25
C SER A 8 -50.64 -36.68 -16.22
N LEU A 9 -49.41 -37.18 -16.10
CA LEU A 9 -48.37 -36.66 -15.21
C LEU A 9 -47.66 -35.47 -15.88
N THR A 10 -48.06 -34.24 -15.55
CA THR A 10 -47.36 -33.03 -15.96
C THR A 10 -46.06 -32.87 -15.16
N LEU A 11 -44.91 -33.11 -15.80
CA LEU A 11 -43.61 -32.76 -15.24
C LEU A 11 -43.48 -31.22 -15.17
N LEU A 12 -43.63 -30.65 -13.97
CA LEU A 12 -43.12 -29.29 -13.71
C LEU A 12 -41.59 -29.36 -13.70
N SER A 13 -40.96 -28.94 -14.79
CA SER A 13 -39.52 -28.67 -14.82
C SER A 13 -39.24 -27.42 -13.96
N LEU A 14 -38.81 -27.61 -12.70
CA LEU A 14 -38.28 -26.50 -11.91
C LEU A 14 -36.98 -26.03 -12.57
N THR A 15 -37.05 -24.92 -13.29
CA THR A 15 -35.85 -24.19 -13.73
C THR A 15 -35.18 -23.63 -12.47
N ALA A 16 -34.22 -24.35 -11.91
CA ALA A 16 -33.39 -23.82 -10.84
C ALA A 16 -32.66 -22.58 -11.39
N PRO A 17 -32.66 -21.44 -10.68
CA PRO A 17 -31.85 -20.30 -11.08
C PRO A 17 -30.38 -20.74 -11.11
N ALA A 18 -29.74 -20.59 -12.25
CA ALA A 18 -28.30 -20.74 -12.36
C ALA A 18 -27.67 -19.55 -11.63
N PHE A 19 -27.29 -19.78 -10.36
CA PHE A 19 -26.56 -18.80 -9.57
C PHE A 19 -25.23 -18.49 -10.26
N ALA A 20 -25.12 -17.28 -10.81
CA ALA A 20 -23.89 -16.81 -11.42
C ALA A 20 -22.85 -16.57 -10.32
N ALA A 21 -21.74 -17.28 -10.38
CA ALA A 21 -20.61 -17.06 -9.49
C ALA A 21 -19.67 -16.01 -10.10
N THR A 22 -19.44 -14.92 -9.39
CA THR A 22 -18.40 -13.94 -9.74
C THR A 22 -17.07 -14.39 -9.17
N THR A 23 -16.03 -14.38 -9.99
CA THR A 23 -14.66 -14.68 -9.58
C THR A 23 -13.76 -13.46 -9.78
N ASN A 24 -13.20 -12.96 -8.69
CA ASN A 24 -12.24 -11.87 -8.69
C ASN A 24 -10.85 -12.40 -8.33
N GLN A 25 -9.85 -12.11 -9.16
CA GLN A 25 -8.46 -12.47 -8.90
C GLN A 25 -7.59 -11.22 -8.92
N TYR A 26 -6.83 -11.02 -7.86
CA TYR A 26 -5.86 -9.94 -7.74
C TYR A 26 -4.48 -10.52 -7.51
N LYS A 27 -3.46 -9.94 -8.13
CA LYS A 27 -2.06 -10.25 -7.88
C LYS A 27 -1.27 -8.97 -7.76
N PHE A 28 -0.23 -9.00 -6.95
CA PHE A 28 0.73 -7.91 -6.84
C PHE A 28 2.14 -8.47 -6.67
N LYS A 29 3.12 -7.71 -7.15
CA LYS A 29 4.53 -7.95 -6.90
C LYS A 29 5.23 -6.60 -6.91
N GLY A 30 6.08 -6.33 -5.94
CA GLY A 30 6.82 -5.08 -5.92
C GLY A 30 7.81 -4.99 -4.79
N GLU A 31 8.54 -3.90 -4.81
CA GLU A 31 9.53 -3.54 -3.81
C GLU A 31 9.21 -2.14 -3.28
N SER A 32 9.56 -1.88 -2.04
CA SER A 32 9.33 -0.58 -1.42
C SER A 32 10.40 -0.22 -0.39
N ALA A 33 10.53 1.08 -0.17
CA ALA A 33 11.31 1.63 0.92
C ALA A 33 10.42 2.55 1.75
N SER A 34 10.58 2.50 3.08
CA SER A 34 9.89 3.40 3.99
C SER A 34 10.90 4.08 4.92
N ALA A 35 10.63 5.32 5.27
CA ALA A 35 11.38 6.07 6.27
C ALA A 35 10.39 6.82 7.17
N SER A 36 10.65 6.79 8.47
CA SER A 36 9.98 7.65 9.44
C SER A 36 11.03 8.44 10.20
N PHE A 37 10.76 9.71 10.42
CA PHE A 37 11.58 10.62 11.19
C PHE A 37 10.68 11.25 12.24
N SER A 38 11.11 11.24 13.50
CA SER A 38 10.27 11.78 14.56
C SER A 38 11.08 12.41 15.66
N GLN A 39 10.60 13.54 16.19
CA GLN A 39 11.05 14.06 17.46
C GLN A 39 9.85 14.51 18.28
N TYR A 40 10.01 14.36 19.58
CA TYR A 40 9.14 14.94 20.59
C TYR A 40 10.05 15.59 21.62
N ASP A 41 10.02 16.92 21.69
CA ASP A 41 10.71 17.71 22.71
C ASP A 41 9.70 18.51 23.53
N GLY A 42 10.19 19.31 24.49
CA GLY A 42 9.31 20.04 25.41
C GLY A 42 8.33 21.02 24.75
N CYS A 43 8.61 21.48 23.53
CA CYS A 43 7.74 22.40 22.80
C CYS A 43 7.35 21.92 21.40
N ASN A 44 8.04 20.95 20.79
CA ASN A 44 7.88 20.57 19.39
C ASN A 44 7.59 19.08 19.22
N SER A 45 6.67 18.78 18.33
CA SER A 45 6.46 17.46 17.75
C SER A 45 6.69 17.56 16.25
N THR A 46 7.64 16.78 15.72
CA THR A 46 7.81 16.61 14.29
C THR A 46 7.67 15.14 13.95
N TYR A 47 6.91 14.83 12.91
CA TYR A 47 6.82 13.52 12.33
C TYR A 47 6.81 13.63 10.81
N VAL A 48 7.68 12.88 10.15
CA VAL A 48 7.75 12.80 8.68
C VAL A 48 7.76 11.33 8.30
N ASN A 49 6.88 10.94 7.39
CA ASN A 49 6.83 9.60 6.84
C ASN A 49 6.97 9.66 5.32
N VAL A 50 7.89 8.86 4.79
CA VAL A 50 8.12 8.72 3.36
C VAL A 50 8.00 7.26 2.99
N TYR A 51 7.22 6.97 1.96
CA TYR A 51 7.02 5.63 1.45
C TYR A 51 7.12 5.65 -0.07
N ALA A 52 8.02 4.87 -0.66
CA ALA A 52 8.17 4.76 -2.10
C ALA A 52 8.10 3.31 -2.53
N PHE A 53 7.47 3.05 -3.67
CA PHE A 53 7.34 1.69 -4.19
C PHE A 53 7.42 1.65 -5.70
N ASP A 54 7.82 0.48 -6.18
CA ASP A 54 7.75 0.07 -7.58
C ASP A 54 7.06 -1.29 -7.59
N ASN A 55 5.84 -1.35 -8.11
CA ASN A 55 5.03 -2.55 -8.09
C ASN A 55 4.35 -2.80 -9.44
N VAL A 56 3.90 -4.03 -9.61
CA VAL A 56 3.04 -4.47 -10.69
C VAL A 56 1.83 -5.13 -10.04
N THR A 57 0.65 -4.65 -10.39
CA THR A 57 -0.63 -5.25 -9.98
C THR A 57 -1.32 -5.90 -11.17
N LYS A 58 -2.21 -6.86 -10.92
CA LYS A 58 -3.02 -7.49 -11.96
C LYS A 58 -4.38 -7.87 -11.39
N GLU A 59 -5.43 -7.36 -12.01
CA GLU A 59 -6.82 -7.77 -11.79
C GLU A 59 -7.28 -8.59 -12.99
N ALA A 60 -7.69 -9.85 -12.79
CA ALA A 60 -8.15 -10.69 -13.90
C ALA A 60 -9.54 -10.25 -14.40
N PRO A 61 -9.82 -10.30 -15.71
CA PRO A 61 -8.97 -10.83 -16.80
C PRO A 61 -7.94 -9.83 -17.38
N GLY A 62 -7.80 -8.63 -16.79
CA GLY A 62 -6.94 -7.55 -17.28
C GLY A 62 -5.44 -7.86 -17.34
N ALA A 63 -4.72 -7.01 -18.07
CA ALA A 63 -3.26 -7.05 -18.15
C ALA A 63 -2.62 -6.52 -16.85
N PRO A 64 -1.39 -6.94 -16.52
CA PRO A 64 -0.64 -6.32 -15.45
C PRO A 64 -0.45 -4.82 -15.66
N THR A 65 -0.51 -4.04 -14.59
CA THR A 65 -0.30 -2.58 -14.58
C THR A 65 0.87 -2.27 -13.65
N SER A 66 1.90 -1.62 -14.18
CA SER A 66 3.01 -1.10 -13.39
C SER A 66 2.59 0.17 -12.67
N GLN A 67 2.97 0.30 -11.40
CA GLN A 67 2.72 1.47 -10.57
C GLN A 67 4.00 1.82 -9.84
N LYS A 68 4.43 3.07 -10.00
CA LYS A 68 5.58 3.63 -9.31
C LYS A 68 5.18 4.97 -8.77
N GLU A 69 5.29 5.12 -7.46
CA GLU A 69 4.88 6.33 -6.78
C GLU A 69 5.59 6.42 -5.43
N ALA A 70 5.79 7.64 -4.97
CA ALA A 70 6.22 7.93 -3.62
C ALA A 70 5.16 8.78 -2.93
N TYR A 71 5.00 8.56 -1.63
CA TYR A 71 4.12 9.29 -0.73
C TYR A 71 4.97 9.96 0.35
N LEU A 72 4.58 11.18 0.71
CA LEU A 72 5.18 11.96 1.78
C LEU A 72 4.04 12.47 2.66
N TYR A 73 4.13 12.17 3.96
CA TYR A 73 3.34 12.79 5.00
C TYR A 73 4.26 13.56 5.94
N TYR A 74 3.82 14.72 6.39
CA TYR A 74 4.51 15.47 7.44
C TYR A 74 3.51 16.05 8.44
N SER A 75 3.98 16.20 9.67
CA SER A 75 3.31 16.93 10.74
C SER A 75 4.38 17.60 11.59
N ASN A 76 4.27 18.91 11.77
CA ASN A 76 5.09 19.69 12.66
C ASN A 76 4.18 20.57 13.52
N TYR A 77 4.33 20.48 14.84
CA TYR A 77 3.49 21.20 15.78
C TYR A 77 4.31 21.73 16.94
N ASN A 78 4.14 23.00 17.28
CA ASN A 78 4.71 23.64 18.44
C ASN A 78 3.63 23.84 19.51
N TYR A 79 3.70 23.08 20.60
CA TYR A 79 2.74 23.13 21.70
C TYR A 79 2.84 24.41 22.53
N CYS A 80 4.00 25.09 22.51
CA CYS A 80 4.24 26.30 23.27
C CYS A 80 3.63 27.55 22.60
N THR A 81 3.53 27.56 21.27
CA THR A 81 2.92 28.65 20.49
C THR A 81 1.55 28.29 19.91
N GLY A 82 1.18 27.01 19.91
CA GLY A 82 -0.02 26.49 19.25
C GLY A 82 0.05 26.49 17.73
N VAL A 83 1.23 26.77 17.15
CA VAL A 83 1.43 26.85 15.70
C VAL A 83 1.86 25.48 15.16
N GLY A 84 1.24 25.05 14.07
CA GLY A 84 1.66 23.82 13.39
C GLY A 84 1.18 23.76 11.95
N SER A 85 1.62 22.71 11.28
CA SER A 85 1.38 22.44 9.88
C SER A 85 1.49 20.94 9.66
N TYR A 86 0.54 20.37 8.93
CA TYR A 86 0.54 18.97 8.57
C TYR A 86 -0.11 18.80 7.20
N GLY A 87 0.33 17.76 6.50
CA GLY A 87 -0.10 17.56 5.12
C GLY A 87 0.47 16.27 4.54
N ASP A 88 -0.06 15.93 3.38
CA ASP A 88 0.43 14.81 2.60
C ASP A 88 0.40 15.11 1.11
N GLY A 89 1.08 14.26 0.35
CA GLY A 89 1.01 14.25 -1.09
C GLY A 89 1.79 13.09 -1.66
N SER A 90 1.71 12.96 -2.98
CA SER A 90 2.42 11.92 -3.73
C SER A 90 3.15 12.50 -4.93
N SER A 91 4.08 11.70 -5.46
CA SER A 91 4.81 12.02 -6.67
C SER A 91 5.01 10.77 -7.50
N LYS A 92 4.51 10.81 -8.74
CA LYS A 92 4.73 9.80 -9.77
C LYS A 92 6.00 10.06 -10.58
N ASP A 93 6.49 11.30 -10.55
CA ASP A 93 7.70 11.73 -11.27
C ASP A 93 8.97 11.61 -10.41
N ALA A 94 8.83 11.31 -9.11
CA ALA A 94 9.96 11.05 -8.24
C ALA A 94 10.77 9.83 -8.73
N THR A 95 12.08 9.99 -8.76
CA THR A 95 13.01 8.93 -9.11
C THR A 95 13.26 8.05 -7.89
N PHE A 96 12.55 6.93 -7.83
CA PHE A 96 12.80 5.86 -6.87
C PHE A 96 13.64 4.74 -7.50
N THR A 97 14.67 4.27 -6.81
CA THR A 97 15.42 3.07 -7.17
C THR A 97 15.62 2.20 -5.94
N ILE A 98 15.53 0.89 -6.12
CA ILE A 98 15.79 -0.09 -5.07
C ILE A 98 16.62 -1.22 -5.70
N GLY A 99 17.66 -1.65 -5.00
CA GLY A 99 18.69 -2.50 -5.57
C GLY A 99 19.13 -3.61 -4.62
N ASN A 100 19.74 -4.63 -5.23
CA ASN A 100 20.54 -5.65 -4.55
C ASN A 100 19.81 -6.37 -3.41
N SER A 101 18.67 -7.02 -3.61
CA SER A 101 18.04 -7.85 -2.54
C SER A 101 17.82 -7.10 -1.22
N LEU A 102 17.26 -5.88 -1.27
CA LEU A 102 17.02 -5.03 -0.10
C LEU A 102 18.32 -4.54 0.59
N GLN A 103 19.39 -4.32 -0.16
CA GLN A 103 20.63 -3.76 0.39
C GLN A 103 20.65 -2.23 0.34
N SER A 104 20.01 -1.62 -0.65
CA SER A 104 19.91 -0.17 -0.73
C SER A 104 18.70 0.30 -1.53
N ALA A 105 18.29 1.54 -1.28
CA ALA A 105 17.35 2.27 -2.10
C ALA A 105 17.69 3.77 -2.11
N SER A 106 17.15 4.49 -3.09
CA SER A 106 17.21 5.95 -3.13
C SER A 106 15.92 6.54 -3.68
N LEU A 107 15.59 7.73 -3.21
CA LEU A 107 14.44 8.51 -3.64
C LEU A 107 14.87 9.95 -3.83
N SER A 108 14.68 10.49 -5.03
CA SER A 108 14.89 11.91 -5.31
C SER A 108 13.74 12.46 -6.13
N GLY A 109 13.16 13.58 -5.72
CA GLY A 109 12.09 14.20 -6.48
C GLY A 109 11.37 15.33 -5.75
N THR A 110 10.42 15.93 -6.46
CA THR A 110 9.52 16.94 -5.92
C THR A 110 8.12 16.38 -5.71
N PHE A 111 7.43 16.91 -4.70
CA PHE A 111 6.10 16.50 -4.29
C PHE A 111 5.23 17.76 -4.17
N THR A 112 3.97 17.65 -4.58
CA THR A 112 2.94 18.63 -4.23
C THR A 112 2.22 18.12 -3.00
N LEU A 113 2.36 18.85 -1.90
CA LEU A 113 1.73 18.51 -0.62
C LEU A 113 0.52 19.40 -0.39
N TYR A 114 -0.60 18.83 0.04
CA TYR A 114 -1.72 19.61 0.53
C TYR A 114 -1.56 19.84 2.04
N ASP A 115 -1.39 21.09 2.46
CA ASP A 115 -1.34 21.46 3.88
C ASP A 115 -2.76 21.68 4.42
N TYR A 116 -3.17 20.88 5.39
CA TYR A 116 -4.51 20.93 5.97
C TYR A 116 -4.68 22.08 6.99
N SER A 117 -3.60 22.63 7.51
CA SER A 117 -3.63 23.75 8.45
C SER A 117 -3.85 25.08 7.73
N THR A 118 -3.32 25.23 6.51
CA THR A 118 -3.47 26.45 5.71
C THR A 118 -4.41 26.29 4.51
N ALA A 119 -4.83 25.06 4.19
CA ALA A 119 -5.60 24.71 2.99
C ALA A 119 -4.90 25.12 1.67
N VAL A 120 -3.57 25.11 1.65
CA VAL A 120 -2.74 25.52 0.50
C VAL A 120 -1.80 24.39 0.08
N ASN A 121 -1.55 24.29 -1.22
CA ASN A 121 -0.54 23.39 -1.76
C ASN A 121 0.88 23.94 -1.53
N LYS A 122 1.75 23.09 -0.98
CA LYS A 122 3.18 23.36 -0.76
C LYS A 122 4.03 22.47 -1.67
N THR A 123 5.24 22.92 -1.95
CA THR A 123 6.21 22.11 -2.69
C THR A 123 7.22 21.51 -1.72
N ALA A 124 7.40 20.20 -1.81
CA ALA A 124 8.46 19.52 -1.08
C ALA A 124 9.53 18.97 -2.02
N ALA A 125 10.79 19.03 -1.58
CA ALA A 125 11.91 18.40 -2.24
C ALA A 125 12.47 17.32 -1.33
N VAL A 126 12.50 16.08 -1.84
CA VAL A 126 12.96 14.90 -1.10
C VAL A 126 14.20 14.36 -1.77
N ASN A 127 15.22 14.08 -0.97
CA ASN A 127 16.40 13.32 -1.39
C ASN A 127 16.81 12.40 -0.25
N LEU A 128 16.47 11.12 -0.35
CA LEU A 128 16.72 10.11 0.68
C LEU A 128 17.49 8.93 0.11
N SER A 129 18.33 8.34 0.96
CA SER A 129 19.04 7.10 0.70
C SER A 129 18.83 6.14 1.87
N TRP A 130 18.55 4.89 1.54
CA TRP A 130 18.43 3.78 2.48
C TRP A 130 19.62 2.85 2.31
N ALA A 131 20.30 2.53 3.40
CA ALA A 131 21.30 1.48 3.47
C ALA A 131 20.77 0.36 4.37
N GLY A 132 20.54 -0.82 3.81
CA GLY A 132 20.04 -1.97 4.54
C GLY A 132 21.00 -2.40 5.66
N THR A 133 20.46 -2.63 6.84
CA THR A 133 21.19 -2.99 8.05
C THR A 133 20.75 -4.36 8.56
N GLY A 134 21.68 -5.12 9.15
CA GLY A 134 21.39 -6.44 9.71
C GLY A 134 20.97 -7.48 8.67
N ASP A 135 20.26 -8.52 9.12
CA ASP A 135 19.82 -9.64 8.28
C ASP A 135 18.49 -9.35 7.56
N THR A 136 18.29 -10.01 6.41
CA THR A 136 17.01 -9.97 5.70
C THR A 136 16.06 -11.01 6.27
N PHE A 137 14.91 -10.56 6.78
CA PHE A 137 13.82 -11.42 7.23
C PHE A 137 12.96 -11.84 6.05
N ARG A 138 12.50 -13.09 6.04
CA ARG A 138 11.62 -13.64 4.99
C ARG A 138 10.39 -14.24 5.63
N GLY A 139 9.25 -14.03 5.01
CA GLY A 139 7.97 -14.51 5.52
C GLY A 139 7.03 -14.91 4.39
N ASN A 140 6.04 -15.73 4.75
CA ASN A 140 4.89 -16.00 3.91
C ASN A 140 3.62 -15.89 4.76
N SER A 141 2.50 -15.64 4.09
CA SER A 141 1.19 -15.59 4.71
C SER A 141 0.18 -16.31 3.82
N HIS A 142 -0.69 -17.06 4.46
CA HIS A 142 -1.79 -17.76 3.82
C HIS A 142 -3.04 -17.57 4.67
N SER A 143 -4.10 -17.04 4.08
CA SER A 143 -5.39 -16.93 4.75
C SER A 143 -6.51 -17.44 3.86
N HIS A 144 -7.52 -18.02 4.51
CA HIS A 144 -8.71 -18.53 3.86
C HIS A 144 -9.93 -18.13 4.68
N TYR A 145 -10.89 -17.52 4.01
CA TYR A 145 -12.16 -17.11 4.59
C TYR A 145 -13.30 -17.77 3.81
N GLN A 146 -14.29 -18.26 4.53
CA GLN A 146 -15.47 -18.88 3.95
C GLN A 146 -16.71 -18.43 4.71
N GLY A 147 -17.74 -18.04 3.96
CA GLY A 147 -19.07 -17.72 4.47
C GLY A 147 -20.15 -18.17 3.47
N PRO A 148 -21.44 -18.02 3.81
CA PRO A 148 -22.53 -18.28 2.88
C PRO A 148 -22.35 -17.47 1.59
N GLY A 149 -22.30 -18.15 0.44
CA GLY A 149 -22.12 -17.51 -0.87
C GLY A 149 -20.75 -16.86 -1.10
N TYR A 150 -19.77 -17.03 -0.21
CA TYR A 150 -18.49 -16.31 -0.28
C TYR A 150 -17.30 -17.21 0.08
N GLN A 151 -16.26 -17.16 -0.75
CA GLN A 151 -14.95 -17.74 -0.45
C GLN A 151 -13.86 -16.77 -0.84
N SER A 152 -12.89 -16.56 0.06
CA SER A 152 -11.67 -15.81 -0.24
C SER A 152 -10.43 -16.58 0.18
N LYS A 153 -9.40 -16.49 -0.64
CA LYS A 153 -8.07 -17.04 -0.38
C LYS A 153 -7.07 -15.95 -0.66
N TYR A 154 -6.12 -15.77 0.24
CA TYR A 154 -5.00 -14.86 0.06
C TYR A 154 -3.70 -15.59 0.33
N ARG A 155 -2.69 -15.29 -0.49
CA ARG A 155 -1.33 -15.78 -0.29
C ARG A 155 -0.35 -14.67 -0.58
N SER A 156 0.68 -14.55 0.26
CA SER A 156 1.82 -13.68 0.01
C SER A 156 3.12 -14.32 0.47
N VAL A 157 4.21 -13.90 -0.18
CA VAL A 157 5.59 -14.18 0.19
C VAL A 157 6.34 -12.86 0.08
N GLY A 158 7.16 -12.55 1.07
CA GLY A 158 7.90 -11.31 1.10
C GLY A 158 9.19 -11.41 1.89
N ALA A 159 9.97 -10.36 1.77
CA ALA A 159 11.17 -10.12 2.55
C ALA A 159 11.18 -8.68 3.07
N TYR A 160 11.80 -8.50 4.22
CA TYR A 160 11.94 -7.22 4.89
C TYR A 160 13.37 -7.10 5.42
N ARG A 161 13.90 -5.88 5.41
CA ARG A 161 15.17 -5.56 6.05
C ARG A 161 15.10 -4.17 6.65
N ASP A 162 15.62 -4.02 7.87
CA ASP A 162 15.84 -2.70 8.45
C ASP A 162 16.83 -1.90 7.61
N ALA A 163 16.76 -0.57 7.67
CA ALA A 163 17.67 0.30 6.96
C ALA A 163 18.00 1.57 7.75
N SER A 164 19.26 1.99 7.66
CA SER A 164 19.68 3.34 8.02
C SER A 164 19.26 4.31 6.91
N VAL A 165 18.67 5.45 7.28
CA VAL A 165 18.19 6.46 6.33
C VAL A 165 18.96 7.76 6.51
N THR A 166 19.45 8.31 5.40
CA THR A 166 20.12 9.61 5.34
C THR A 166 19.54 10.46 4.24
N GLY A 167 19.57 11.79 4.39
CA GLY A 167 19.16 12.71 3.33
C GLY A 167 18.43 13.94 3.85
N THR A 168 17.54 14.49 3.02
CA THR A 168 16.80 15.72 3.29
C THR A 168 15.34 15.63 2.83
N VAL A 169 14.48 16.33 3.56
CA VAL A 169 13.08 16.56 3.20
C VAL A 169 12.80 18.04 3.44
N TYR A 170 12.83 18.82 2.37
CA TYR A 170 12.52 20.24 2.42
C TYR A 170 11.05 20.47 2.14
N VAL A 171 10.37 21.24 2.99
CA VAL A 171 9.03 21.78 2.74
C VAL A 171 9.13 23.29 2.90
N ASP A 172 8.78 24.04 1.85
CA ASP A 172 8.90 25.51 1.79
C ASP A 172 10.29 26.04 2.23
N GLY A 173 11.36 25.33 1.84
CA GLY A 173 12.74 25.71 2.14
C GLY A 173 13.25 25.30 3.53
N ILE A 174 12.42 24.65 4.36
CA ILE A 174 12.81 24.14 5.69
C ILE A 174 13.07 22.63 5.60
N ASN A 175 14.26 22.17 6.03
CA ASN A 175 14.54 20.74 6.15
C ASN A 175 13.88 20.16 7.41
N LEU A 176 12.75 19.47 7.24
CA LEU A 176 11.95 18.95 8.35
C LEU A 176 12.62 17.80 9.11
N ILE A 177 13.59 17.12 8.49
CA ILE A 177 14.24 15.93 9.06
C ILE A 177 15.66 16.21 9.57
N ALA A 178 16.08 17.48 9.57
CA ALA A 178 17.40 17.85 10.04
C ALA A 178 17.63 17.39 11.49
N ASN A 179 18.66 16.57 11.71
CA ASN A 179 19.04 16.01 13.01
C ASN A 179 17.95 15.17 13.70
N LEU A 180 16.95 14.69 12.96
CA LEU A 180 15.95 13.80 13.53
C LEU A 180 16.42 12.35 13.54
N PRO A 181 16.11 11.58 14.59
CA PRO A 181 16.29 10.13 14.53
C PRO A 181 15.37 9.55 13.45
N SER A 182 15.84 8.49 12.79
CA SER A 182 15.14 7.86 11.68
C SER A 182 14.99 6.36 11.90
N PHE A 183 13.88 5.83 11.42
CA PHE A 183 13.68 4.40 11.23
C PHE A 183 13.38 4.16 9.75
N GLY A 184 14.19 3.30 9.13
CA GLY A 184 14.03 2.93 7.73
C GLY A 184 13.78 1.45 7.55
N SER A 185 13.13 1.11 6.45
CA SER A 185 13.04 -0.27 6.01
C SER A 185 12.96 -0.40 4.50
N LEU A 186 13.36 -1.60 4.04
CA LEU A 186 13.30 -2.04 2.67
C LEU A 186 12.45 -3.32 2.64
N SER A 187 11.54 -3.43 1.68
CA SER A 187 10.69 -4.62 1.55
C SER A 187 10.53 -5.07 0.11
N SER A 188 10.33 -6.37 -0.09
CA SER A 188 9.85 -6.95 -1.35
C SER A 188 8.69 -7.86 -1.03
N ASN A 189 7.61 -7.76 -1.80
CA ASN A 189 6.42 -8.55 -1.57
C ASN A 189 5.85 -9.05 -2.90
N SER A 190 5.31 -10.27 -2.86
CA SER A 190 4.52 -10.83 -3.95
C SER A 190 3.35 -11.59 -3.36
N GLY A 191 2.18 -11.49 -3.99
CA GLY A 191 1.01 -12.16 -3.49
C GLY A 191 -0.20 -12.00 -4.39
N GLY A 192 -1.32 -12.46 -3.88
CA GLY A 192 -2.58 -12.33 -4.56
C GLY A 192 -3.73 -12.90 -3.77
N SER A 193 -4.93 -12.57 -4.25
CA SER A 193 -6.18 -13.07 -3.72
C SER A 193 -7.04 -13.69 -4.83
N LEU A 194 -7.87 -14.64 -4.41
CA LEU A 194 -8.96 -15.21 -5.18
C LEU A 194 -10.21 -15.06 -4.33
N THR A 195 -11.21 -14.36 -4.85
CA THR A 195 -12.53 -14.22 -4.22
C THR A 195 -13.60 -14.78 -5.15
N ILE A 196 -14.46 -15.64 -4.61
CA ILE A 196 -15.60 -16.23 -5.31
C ILE A 196 -16.85 -15.83 -4.54
N THR A 197 -17.78 -15.15 -5.23
CA THR A 197 -19.08 -14.77 -4.69
C THR A 197 -20.17 -15.44 -5.51
N LYS A 198 -21.06 -16.20 -4.86
CA LYS A 198 -22.28 -16.72 -5.46
C LYS A 198 -23.38 -15.70 -5.25
N ASN A 199 -23.91 -15.16 -6.34
CA ASN A 199 -25.16 -14.42 -6.32
C ASN A 199 -26.31 -15.40 -6.23
#